data_AF-A0A1X9LG55-F1
#
_entry.id   AF-A0A1X9LG55-F1
#
_cell.length_a   1.000
_cell.length_b   1.000
_cell.length_c   1.000
_cell.angle_alpha   90.00
_cell.angle_beta   90.00
_cell.angle_gamma   90.00
#
_symmetry.space_group_name_H-M   'P 1'
#
loop_
_entity.id
_entity.type
_entity.pdbx_description
1 polymer ?
#
loop_
_entity_poly.entity_id
_entity_poly.type
_entity_poly.pdbx_seq_one_letter_code
_entity_poly.pdbx_strand_id
1 'polypeptide(L)'
;MGDDDNLDLGTVYGAAKFGSRTATPRILTVYAGVGGHHEPVQRLRLTRGTAQELRAGGYTMVRVRHRFRTYEISLTRYLGLDR
;
A
#
# COMPACT_ATOMS: atom_id res chain seq x y z
N MET A 1 1.74 -16.35 -23.98
CA MET A 1 1.67 -16.78 -22.57
C MET A 1 1.68 -15.48 -21.79
N GLY A 2 0.56 -15.14 -21.14
CA GLY A 2 0.22 -13.75 -20.82
C GLY A 2 1.01 -13.18 -19.65
N ASP A 3 1.91 -12.24 -19.96
CA ASP A 3 2.59 -11.35 -19.02
C ASP A 3 1.72 -10.09 -18.69
N ASP A 4 0.40 -10.25 -18.59
CA ASP A 4 -0.57 -9.15 -18.44
C ASP A 4 -1.17 -9.01 -17.02
N ASP A 5 -0.67 -9.74 -16.02
CA ASP A 5 -1.28 -9.77 -14.67
C ASP A 5 -0.65 -8.80 -13.65
N ASN A 6 0.39 -8.04 -14.02
CA ASN A 6 1.17 -7.27 -13.04
C ASN A 6 0.82 -5.76 -12.94
N LEU A 7 -0.41 -5.37 -13.28
CA LEU A 7 -0.88 -3.98 -13.20
C LEU A 7 -2.17 -3.83 -12.38
N ASP A 8 -2.38 -4.66 -11.36
CA ASP A 8 -3.31 -4.32 -10.26
C ASP A 8 -2.68 -3.23 -9.38
N LEU A 9 -2.54 -2.04 -9.98
CA LEU A 9 -1.90 -0.87 -9.40
C LEU A 9 -2.70 -0.30 -8.22
N GLY A 10 -3.91 -0.78 -7.98
CA GLY A 10 -4.67 -0.41 -6.81
C GLY A 10 -6.04 -1.03 -6.70
N THR A 11 -6.51 -1.01 -5.46
CA THR A 11 -7.76 -1.65 -5.06
C THR A 11 -8.92 -0.66 -5.10
N VAL A 12 -10.16 -1.15 -4.97
CA VAL A 12 -11.37 -0.29 -4.85
C VAL A 12 -11.18 0.77 -3.75
N TYR A 13 -10.50 0.40 -2.68
CA TYR A 13 -10.14 1.32 -1.60
C TYR A 13 -9.16 2.43 -2.05
N GLY A 14 -8.17 2.09 -2.87
CA GLY A 14 -7.25 3.05 -3.48
C GLY A 14 -8.00 4.08 -4.35
N ALA A 15 -9.00 3.64 -5.11
CA ALA A 15 -9.84 4.53 -5.90
C ALA A 15 -10.58 5.56 -5.05
N ALA A 16 -11.20 5.11 -3.95
CA ALA A 16 -11.95 5.97 -3.03
C ALA A 16 -11.03 6.95 -2.28
N LYS A 17 -9.81 6.53 -1.91
CA LYS A 17 -8.88 7.37 -1.13
C LYS A 17 -8.03 8.31 -1.98
N PHE A 18 -7.65 7.89 -3.18
CA PHE A 18 -6.71 8.64 -4.02
C PHE A 18 -7.34 9.22 -5.28
N GLY A 19 -8.62 8.93 -5.54
CA GLY A 19 -9.34 9.36 -6.72
C GLY A 19 -8.97 8.58 -7.99
N SER A 20 -8.12 7.54 -7.89
CA SER A 20 -7.80 6.66 -9.01
C SER A 20 -7.46 5.25 -8.55
N ARG A 21 -7.90 4.25 -9.32
CA ARG A 21 -7.58 2.83 -9.12
C ARG A 21 -6.11 2.52 -9.40
N THR A 22 -5.43 3.36 -10.17
CA THR A 22 -4.01 3.18 -10.53
C THR A 22 -3.10 4.15 -9.78
N ALA A 23 -3.63 4.86 -8.78
CA ALA A 23 -2.82 5.73 -7.95
C ALA A 23 -1.81 4.91 -7.16
N THR A 24 -0.52 5.18 -7.41
CA THR A 24 0.61 4.54 -6.74
C THR A 24 1.31 5.53 -5.81
N PRO A 25 0.70 5.90 -4.68
CA PRO A 25 1.26 6.89 -3.78
C PRO A 25 2.55 6.36 -3.16
N ARG A 26 3.44 7.29 -2.80
CA ARG A 26 4.77 6.95 -2.29
C ARG A 26 4.67 6.55 -0.83
N ILE A 27 5.24 5.41 -0.46
CA ILE A 27 5.35 4.98 0.93
C ILE A 27 6.42 5.82 1.63
N LEU A 28 6.05 6.40 2.76
CA LEU A 28 6.94 7.16 3.65
C LEU A 28 7.34 6.32 4.86
N THR A 29 6.41 5.54 5.40
CA THR A 29 6.64 4.77 6.64
C THR A 29 5.81 3.50 6.60
N VAL A 30 6.33 2.41 7.14
CA VAL A 30 5.64 1.14 7.34
C VAL A 30 5.58 0.84 8.84
N TYR A 31 4.44 0.33 9.31
CA TYR A 31 4.20 0.06 10.73
C TYR A 31 4.01 -1.43 10.91
N ALA A 32 4.84 -2.01 11.78
CA ALA A 32 4.68 -3.38 12.27
C ALA A 32 3.87 -3.34 13.56
N GLY A 33 2.85 -4.21 13.67
CA GLY A 33 1.94 -4.20 14.81
C GLY A 33 2.64 -4.34 16.17
N VAL A 34 3.73 -5.12 16.22
CA VAL A 34 4.48 -5.42 17.46
C VAL A 34 5.93 -4.90 17.42
N GLY A 35 6.36 -4.29 16.30
CA GLY A 35 7.76 -3.95 16.03
C GLY A 35 8.08 -2.45 15.90
N GLY A 36 7.08 -1.58 16.00
CA GLY A 36 7.26 -0.14 15.78
C GLY A 36 7.12 0.26 14.31
N HIS A 37 7.65 1.43 13.95
CA HIS A 37 7.56 1.96 12.59
C HIS A 37 8.95 2.11 11.97
N HIS A 38 9.04 1.83 10.68
CA HIS A 38 10.27 1.92 9.91
C HIS A 38 10.03 2.77 8.67
N GLU A 39 11.00 3.61 8.34
CA GLU A 39 11.04 4.24 7.03
C GLU A 39 11.65 3.23 6.04
N PRO A 40 10.98 2.95 4.91
CA PRO A 40 11.55 2.05 3.92
C PRO A 40 12.83 2.69 3.37
N VAL A 41 13.94 1.93 3.40
CA VAL A 41 15.24 2.35 2.89
C VAL A 41 15.17 2.73 1.41
N GLN A 42 14.24 2.10 0.68
CA GLN A 42 13.98 2.33 -0.73
C GLN A 42 12.69 3.13 -0.94
N ARG A 43 12.63 3.89 -2.05
CA ARG A 43 11.44 4.66 -2.45
C ARG A 43 10.34 3.72 -2.96
N LEU A 44 9.62 3.08 -2.04
CA LEU A 44 8.53 2.17 -2.37
C LEU A 44 7.25 2.94 -2.76
N ARG A 45 6.46 2.32 -3.64
CA ARG A 45 5.12 2.78 -4.00
C ARG A 45 4.08 1.78 -3.49
N LEU A 46 2.95 2.30 -3.02
CA LEU A 46 1.83 1.48 -2.60
C LEU A 46 1.09 0.96 -3.83
N THR A 47 1.37 -0.29 -4.18
CA THR A 47 0.63 -1.11 -5.14
C THR A 47 0.03 -2.31 -4.40
N ARG A 48 -0.85 -3.07 -5.05
CA ARG A 48 -1.36 -4.32 -4.47
C ARG A 48 -0.23 -5.30 -4.14
N GLY A 49 0.70 -5.50 -5.06
CA GLY A 49 1.87 -6.38 -4.85
C GLY A 49 2.72 -5.92 -3.67
N THR A 50 3.13 -4.65 -3.61
CA THR A 50 3.89 -4.13 -2.46
C THR A 50 3.12 -4.27 -1.16
N ALA A 51 1.80 -4.06 -1.16
CA ALA A 51 0.96 -4.23 0.03
C ALA A 51 0.91 -5.69 0.50
N GLN A 52 0.90 -6.66 -0.41
CA GLN A 52 0.97 -8.09 -0.09
C GLN A 52 2.33 -8.44 0.52
N GLU A 53 3.43 -8.00 -0.09
CA GLU A 53 4.79 -8.23 0.40
C GLU A 53 4.97 -7.64 1.81
N LEU A 54 4.51 -6.40 2.03
CA LEU A 54 4.58 -5.77 3.35
C LEU A 54 3.76 -6.52 4.39
N ARG A 55 2.57 -7.00 4.02
CA ARG A 55 1.76 -7.81 4.94
C ARG A 55 2.44 -9.14 5.26
N ALA A 56 3.04 -9.81 4.27
CA ALA A 56 3.81 -11.03 4.48
C ALA A 56 5.01 -10.80 5.40
N GLY A 57 5.63 -9.61 5.33
CA GLY A 57 6.67 -9.16 6.26
C GLY A 57 6.18 -8.75 7.66
N GLY A 58 4.88 -8.88 7.97
CA GLY A 58 4.32 -8.57 9.28
C GLY A 58 3.94 -7.10 9.50
N TYR A 59 3.97 -6.28 8.45
CA TYR A 59 3.46 -4.91 8.52
C TYR A 59 1.92 -4.91 8.46
N THR A 60 1.30 -3.98 9.18
CA THR A 60 -0.16 -3.85 9.26
C THR A 60 -0.66 -2.54 8.69
N MET A 61 0.18 -1.50 8.71
CA MET A 61 -0.17 -0.16 8.27
C MET A 61 0.97 0.49 7.50
N VAL A 62 0.63 1.42 6.61
CA VAL A 62 1.59 2.22 5.84
C VAL A 62 1.16 3.67 5.82
N ARG A 63 2.13 4.57 5.98
CA ARG A 63 1.96 5.99 5.71
C ARG A 63 2.43 6.26 4.29
N VAL A 64 1.56 6.85 3.49
CA VAL A 64 1.85 7.22 2.11
C VAL A 64 1.67 8.71 1.88
N ARG A 65 2.39 9.25 0.90
CA ARG A 65 2.19 10.58 0.36
C ARG A 65 1.55 10.49 -1.01
N HIS A 66 0.42 11.16 -1.15
CA HIS A 66 -0.27 11.32 -2.43
C HIS A 66 -0.47 12.82 -2.70
N ARG A 67 0.15 13.33 -3.76
CA ARG A 67 0.22 14.76 -4.09
C ARG A 67 0.69 15.59 -2.89
N PHE A 68 -0.22 16.35 -2.28
CA PHE A 68 0.06 17.28 -1.17
C PHE A 68 -0.45 16.77 0.19
N ARG A 69 -0.91 15.52 0.27
CA ARG A 69 -1.48 14.96 1.51
C ARG A 69 -0.79 13.65 1.88
N THR A 70 -0.70 13.40 3.18
CA THR A 70 -0.28 12.10 3.71
C THR A 70 -1.47 11.34 4.24
N TYR A 71 -1.45 10.02 4.05
CA TYR A 71 -2.52 9.12 4.45
C TYR A 71 -1.93 7.90 5.14
N GLU A 72 -2.55 7.48 6.23
CA GLU A 72 -2.26 6.20 6.86
C GLU A 72 -3.30 5.17 6.40
N ILE A 73 -2.81 4.01 5.97
CA ILE A 73 -3.62 2.98 5.34
C ILE A 73 -3.30 1.64 5.97
N SER A 74 -4.33 0.94 6.46
CA SER A 74 -4.24 -0.44 6.89
C SER A 74 -4.11 -1.35 5.67
N LEU A 75 -3.09 -2.21 5.65
CA LEU A 75 -2.83 -3.13 4.54
C LEU A 75 -3.98 -4.13 4.34
N THR A 76 -4.58 -4.62 5.42
CA THR A 76 -5.76 -5.51 5.39
C THR A 76 -6.93 -4.87 4.63
N ARG A 77 -7.27 -3.61 4.96
CA ARG A 77 -8.34 -2.87 4.29
C ARG A 77 -7.99 -2.55 2.85
N TYR A 78 -6.74 -2.16 2.59
CA TYR A 78 -6.27 -1.89 1.23
C TYR A 78 -6.40 -3.14 0.36
N LEU A 79 -6.04 -4.32 0.86
CA LEU A 79 -6.15 -5.59 0.14
C LEU A 79 -7.57 -6.17 0.09
N GLY A 80 -8.53 -5.59 0.81
CA GLY A 80 -9.93 -6.06 0.84
C GLY A 80 -10.11 -7.36 1.65
N LEU A 81 -9.27 -7.60 2.65
CA LEU A 81 -9.25 -8.82 3.46
C LEU A 81 -10.13 -8.73 4.72
N ASP A 82 -10.87 -7.64 4.88
CA ASP A 82 -11.75 -7.33 6.01
C ASP A 82 -13.17 -7.90 5.81
N ARG A 83 -13.31 -9.09 5.19
CA ARG A 83 -14.59 -9.71 4.83
C ARG A 83 -14.91 -10.91 5.69
#